data_AF-A0A7V9UQD9-F1
#
_entry.id   AF-A0A7V9UQD9-F1
#
_cell.length_a   1.000
_cell.length_b   1.000
_cell.length_c   1.000
_cell.angle_alpha   90.00
_cell.angle_beta   90.00
_cell.angle_gamma   90.00
#
_symmetry.space_group_name_H-M   'P 1'
#
loop_
_entity.id
_entity.type
_entity.pdbx_description
1 polymer ?
#
loop_
_entity_poly.entity_id
_entity_poly.type
_entity_poly.pdbx_seq_one_letter_code
_entity_poly.pdbx_strand_id
1 'polypeptide(L)'
;MKFIDEYRQGDIARKLADQIARLTTRQLKIMEVCGGHTHAIFKYGIEDLLPANITMIHGPGCPVCVIPLGRVDDSISIALEPNVIFTTFGDMMRVPGSKTNLLDAKARGADVRMVYSPLDALKIAKLLVVLVGGLVGLARTLLFLWM
;
A
#
# COMPACT_ATOMS: atom_id res chain seq x y z
N MET A 1 -11.69 -10.67 15.65
CA MET A 1 -10.63 -9.68 15.97
C MET A 1 -10.89 -9.23 17.40
N LYS A 2 -9.91 -9.35 18.29
CA LYS A 2 -10.07 -8.93 19.70
C LYS A 2 -10.31 -7.41 19.73
N PHE A 3 -11.23 -6.94 20.57
CA PHE A 3 -11.55 -5.51 20.78
C PHE A 3 -12.42 -4.79 19.74
N ILE A 4 -13.10 -5.50 18.82
CA ILE A 4 -13.97 -4.85 17.85
C ILE A 4 -15.16 -4.16 18.53
N ASP A 5 -15.80 -4.83 19.49
CA ASP A 5 -17.03 -4.36 20.12
C ASP A 5 -16.77 -3.21 21.10
N GLU A 6 -15.58 -3.21 21.72
CA GLU A 6 -15.15 -2.20 22.68
C GLU A 6 -14.76 -0.88 21.99
N TYR A 7 -14.09 -0.93 20.83
CA TYR A 7 -13.62 0.27 20.11
C TYR A 7 -14.57 0.77 19.02
N ARG A 8 -15.68 0.07 18.74
CA ARG A 8 -16.69 0.49 17.74
C ARG A 8 -18.02 0.86 18.39
N GLN A 9 -17.97 1.63 19.48
CA GLN A 9 -19.14 2.10 20.20
C GLN A 9 -19.49 3.54 19.82
N GLY A 10 -20.62 3.73 19.14
CA GLY A 10 -21.09 5.05 18.73
C GLY A 10 -21.38 5.99 19.91
N ASP A 11 -21.86 5.46 21.04
CA ASP A 11 -22.10 6.26 22.25
C ASP A 11 -20.81 6.82 22.85
N ILE A 12 -19.73 6.03 22.86
CA ILE A 12 -18.41 6.49 23.30
C ILE A 12 -17.88 7.54 22.32
N ALA A 13 -18.01 7.31 21.01
CA ALA A 13 -17.56 8.26 19.99
C ALA A 13 -18.26 9.63 20.14
N ARG A 14 -19.58 9.66 20.36
CA ARG A 14 -20.33 10.91 20.61
C ARG A 14 -19.84 11.63 21.87
N LYS A 15 -19.67 10.91 22.99
CA LYS A 15 -19.14 11.49 24.24
C LYS A 15 -17.75 12.09 24.06
N LEU A 16 -16.89 11.43 23.28
CA LEU A 16 -15.55 11.93 22.95
C LEU A 16 -15.64 13.20 22.09
N ALA A 17 -16.52 13.25 21.12
CA ALA A 17 -16.74 14.43 20.29
C ALA A 17 -17.20 15.64 21.11
N ASP A 18 -18.14 15.44 22.05
CA ASP A 18 -18.58 16.48 22.97
C ASP A 18 -17.43 17.00 23.85
N GLN A 19 -16.56 16.11 24.32
CA GLN A 19 -15.37 16.49 25.08
C GLN A 19 -14.36 17.27 24.23
N ILE A 20 -14.12 16.83 22.98
CA ILE A 20 -13.27 17.55 22.03
C ILE A 20 -13.82 18.95 21.80
N ALA A 21 -15.12 19.09 21.53
CA ALA A 21 -15.77 20.38 21.32
C ALA A 21 -15.61 21.33 22.50
N ARG A 22 -15.68 20.84 23.74
CA ARG A 22 -15.46 21.65 24.95
C ARG A 22 -14.00 22.10 25.13
N LEU A 23 -13.04 21.29 24.69
CA LEU A 23 -11.61 21.56 24.85
C LEU A 23 -11.05 22.47 23.74
N THR A 24 -11.62 22.41 22.55
CA THR A 24 -11.08 23.15 21.41
C THR A 24 -11.63 24.57 21.34
N THR A 25 -10.80 25.55 21.69
CA THR A 25 -11.16 26.98 21.71
C THR A 25 -10.65 27.76 20.50
N ARG A 26 -9.82 27.14 19.66
CA ARG A 26 -9.19 27.77 18.49
C ARG A 26 -9.43 26.97 17.22
N GLN A 27 -9.19 27.58 16.07
CA GLN A 27 -9.13 26.87 14.80
C GLN A 27 -7.94 25.89 14.81
N LEU A 28 -8.21 24.62 14.55
CA LEU A 28 -7.21 23.56 14.47
C LEU A 28 -7.21 22.93 13.09
N LYS A 29 -6.02 22.61 12.60
CA LYS A 29 -5.81 21.80 11.40
C LYS A 29 -5.07 20.54 11.82
N ILE A 30 -5.67 19.38 11.63
CA ILE A 30 -5.10 18.08 12.02
C ILE A 30 -4.82 17.30 10.74
N MET A 31 -3.56 16.96 10.51
CA MET A 31 -3.18 16.14 9.36
C MET A 31 -2.99 14.70 9.76
N GLU A 32 -3.61 13.78 9.02
CA GLU A 32 -3.30 12.35 9.05
C GLU A 32 -2.51 11.96 7.80
N VAL A 33 -1.68 10.92 7.92
CA VAL A 33 -0.79 10.45 6.84
C VAL A 33 -0.86 8.92 6.74
N CYS A 34 -2.05 8.35 6.85
CA CYS A 34 -2.28 6.91 6.73
C CYS A 34 -3.58 6.64 5.99
N GLY A 35 -3.50 6.01 4.82
CA GLY A 35 -4.70 5.68 4.03
C GLY A 35 -5.75 4.86 4.80
N GLY A 36 -5.33 4.06 5.79
CA GLY A 36 -6.24 3.35 6.69
C GLY A 36 -7.04 4.28 7.61
N HIS A 37 -6.42 5.36 8.10
CA HIS A 37 -7.12 6.40 8.85
C HIS A 37 -8.03 7.21 7.94
N THR A 38 -7.57 7.62 6.76
CA THR A 38 -8.42 8.28 5.74
C THR A 38 -9.68 7.44 5.49
N HIS A 39 -9.52 6.13 5.22
CA HIS A 39 -10.64 5.22 5.00
C HIS A 39 -11.59 5.17 6.19
N ALA A 40 -11.07 5.08 7.42
CA ALA A 40 -11.90 5.04 8.62
C ALA A 40 -12.65 6.36 8.87
N ILE A 41 -11.99 7.51 8.66
CA ILE A 41 -12.58 8.84 8.81
C ILE A 41 -13.79 9.00 7.89
N PHE A 42 -13.63 8.70 6.60
CA PHE A 42 -14.72 8.78 5.64
C PHE A 42 -15.81 7.74 5.91
N LYS A 43 -15.41 6.48 6.16
CA LYS A 43 -16.36 5.38 6.38
C LYS A 43 -17.29 5.63 7.56
N TYR A 44 -16.78 6.24 8.63
CA TYR A 44 -17.54 6.48 9.86
C TYR A 44 -17.99 7.94 10.01
N GLY A 45 -17.76 8.81 9.03
CA GLY A 45 -18.16 10.22 9.09
C GLY A 45 -17.53 10.97 10.27
N ILE A 46 -16.26 10.67 10.60
CA ILE A 46 -15.60 11.27 11.77
C ILE A 46 -15.52 12.80 11.64
N GLU A 47 -15.31 13.31 10.43
CA GLU A 47 -15.30 14.76 10.18
C GLU A 47 -16.62 15.44 10.52
N ASP A 48 -17.75 14.81 10.18
CA ASP A 48 -19.09 15.34 10.47
C ASP A 48 -19.38 15.38 11.98
N LEU A 49 -18.68 14.54 12.75
CA LEU A 49 -18.82 14.46 14.21
C LEU A 49 -17.94 15.51 14.92
N LEU A 50 -16.89 16.00 14.29
CA LEU A 50 -15.98 16.98 14.88
C LEU A 50 -16.59 18.40 14.85
N PRO A 51 -16.24 19.26 15.82
CA PRO A 51 -16.70 20.64 15.83
C PRO A 51 -16.10 21.42 14.65
N ALA A 52 -16.86 22.40 14.13
CA ALA A 52 -16.53 23.14 12.90
C ALA A 52 -15.20 23.93 12.95
N ASN A 53 -14.63 24.14 14.14
CA ASN A 53 -13.32 24.76 14.31
C ASN A 53 -12.15 23.79 14.08
N ILE A 54 -12.41 22.51 13.84
CA ILE A 54 -11.40 21.51 13.48
C ILE A 54 -11.52 21.18 12.00
N THR A 55 -10.43 21.35 11.26
CA THR A 55 -10.31 20.89 9.88
C THR A 55 -9.36 19.71 9.82
N MET A 56 -9.81 18.61 9.24
CA MET A 56 -8.95 17.47 8.93
C MET A 56 -8.24 17.70 7.59
N ILE A 57 -6.98 17.31 7.52
CA ILE A 57 -6.17 17.33 6.30
C ILE A 57 -5.71 15.91 6.02
N HIS A 58 -6.03 15.41 4.84
CA HIS A 58 -5.57 14.10 4.38
C HIS A 58 -4.24 14.26 3.66
N GLY A 59 -3.16 13.90 4.36
CA GLY A 59 -1.82 13.93 3.84
C GLY A 59 -1.51 12.76 2.89
N PRO A 60 -0.27 12.70 2.38
CA PRO A 60 0.18 11.65 1.48
C PRO A 60 0.40 10.30 2.20
N GLY A 61 -0.67 9.68 2.69
CA GLY A 61 -0.62 8.43 3.47
C GLY A 61 -0.63 7.14 2.65
N CYS A 62 -0.56 7.25 1.33
CA CYS A 62 -0.56 6.11 0.40
C CYS A 62 0.84 5.98 -0.22
N PRO A 63 1.65 4.97 0.18
CA PRO A 63 3.00 4.81 -0.33
C PRO A 63 3.01 4.71 -1.87
N VAL A 64 2.13 3.86 -2.42
CA VAL A 64 1.96 3.67 -3.87
C VAL A 64 1.67 4.96 -4.63
N CYS A 65 0.93 5.89 -4.01
CA CYS A 65 0.52 7.14 -4.64
C CYS A 65 1.65 8.18 -4.68
N VAL A 66 2.68 8.02 -3.85
CA VAL A 66 3.82 8.96 -3.76
C VAL A 66 5.14 8.35 -4.23
N ILE A 67 5.10 7.16 -4.83
CA ILE A 67 6.29 6.56 -5.40
C ILE A 67 6.84 7.45 -6.53
N PRO A 68 8.14 7.78 -6.53
CA PRO A 68 8.73 8.57 -7.61
C PRO A 68 8.63 7.84 -8.95
N LEU A 69 8.29 8.57 -10.02
CA LEU A 69 8.17 8.01 -11.38
C LEU A 69 9.41 7.20 -11.79
N GLY A 70 10.61 7.71 -11.50
CA GLY A 70 11.87 7.01 -11.81
C GLY A 70 11.99 5.65 -11.12
N ARG A 71 11.45 5.46 -9.92
CA ARG A 71 11.44 4.16 -9.24
C ARG A 71 10.49 3.16 -9.92
N VAL A 72 9.39 3.64 -10.47
CA VAL A 72 8.46 2.82 -11.27
C VAL A 72 9.14 2.41 -12.57
N ASP A 73 9.83 3.34 -13.24
CA ASP A 73 10.60 3.04 -14.45
C ASP A 73 11.73 2.04 -14.21
N ASP A 74 12.51 2.21 -13.15
CA ASP A 74 13.54 1.25 -12.73
C ASP A 74 12.94 -0.16 -12.54
N SER A 75 11.79 -0.23 -11.88
CA SER A 75 11.06 -1.49 -11.62
C SER A 75 10.61 -2.18 -12.91
N ILE A 76 10.07 -1.41 -13.86
CA ILE A 76 9.66 -1.92 -15.16
C ILE A 76 10.87 -2.41 -15.96
N SER A 77 11.98 -1.65 -15.95
CA SER A 77 13.21 -2.04 -16.64
C SER A 77 13.72 -3.38 -16.11
N ILE A 78 13.78 -3.54 -14.78
CA ILE A 78 14.18 -4.79 -14.13
C ILE A 78 13.22 -5.93 -14.49
N ALA A 79 11.91 -5.68 -14.51
CA ALA A 79 10.92 -6.71 -14.83
C ALA A 79 11.05 -7.24 -16.27
N LEU A 80 11.56 -6.44 -17.20
CA LEU A 80 11.76 -6.81 -18.60
C LEU A 80 13.07 -7.57 -18.85
N GLU A 81 13.98 -7.63 -17.87
CA GLU A 81 15.24 -8.35 -18.01
C GLU A 81 15.01 -9.87 -18.16
N PRO A 82 15.78 -10.55 -19.01
CA PRO A 82 15.71 -12.00 -19.14
C PRO A 82 15.97 -12.69 -17.80
N ASN A 83 15.23 -13.77 -17.54
CA ASN A 83 15.37 -14.60 -16.33
C ASN A 83 15.03 -13.87 -15.02
N VAL A 84 14.44 -12.67 -15.05
CA VAL A 84 13.92 -12.03 -13.84
C VAL A 84 12.50 -12.51 -13.55
N ILE A 85 12.22 -12.76 -12.28
CA ILE A 85 10.85 -12.82 -11.76
C ILE A 85 10.67 -11.59 -10.89
N PHE A 86 9.77 -10.70 -11.32
CA PHE A 86 9.49 -9.48 -10.60
C PHE A 86 8.25 -9.66 -9.74
N THR A 87 8.38 -9.47 -8.43
CA THR A 87 7.25 -9.57 -7.50
C THR A 87 6.85 -8.19 -7.00
N THR A 88 5.54 -7.94 -6.96
CA THR A 88 4.99 -6.66 -6.52
C THR A 88 3.60 -6.82 -5.91
N PHE A 89 3.13 -5.82 -5.16
CA PHE A 89 1.75 -5.78 -4.71
C PHE A 89 0.79 -5.45 -5.86
N GLY A 90 -0.48 -5.81 -5.71
CA GLY A 90 -1.47 -5.64 -6.78
C GLY A 90 -1.77 -4.19 -7.13
N ASP A 91 -1.69 -3.29 -6.15
CA ASP A 91 -1.87 -1.84 -6.32
C ASP A 91 -0.77 -1.21 -7.20
N MET A 92 0.47 -1.69 -7.09
CA MET A 92 1.60 -1.25 -7.91
C MET A 92 1.49 -1.65 -9.40
N MET A 93 0.71 -2.68 -9.75
CA MET A 93 0.64 -3.20 -11.12
C MET A 93 0.24 -2.16 -12.17
N ARG A 94 -0.63 -1.22 -11.78
CA ARG A 94 -1.22 -0.21 -12.68
C ARG A 94 -0.61 1.17 -12.52
N VAL A 95 0.39 1.33 -11.63
CA VAL A 95 1.05 2.62 -11.45
C VAL A 95 1.81 2.96 -12.73
N PRO A 96 1.53 4.12 -13.36
CA PRO A 96 2.17 4.49 -14.61
C PRO A 96 3.64 4.85 -14.37
N GLY A 97 4.53 4.25 -15.15
CA GLY A 97 5.86 4.78 -15.42
C GLY A 97 5.82 5.83 -16.53
N SER A 98 6.98 6.27 -17.00
CA SER A 98 7.10 7.27 -18.08
C SER A 98 6.55 6.78 -19.42
N LYS A 99 6.57 5.47 -19.68
CA LYS A 99 6.15 4.88 -20.97
C LYS A 99 5.11 3.77 -20.88
N THR A 100 5.04 3.05 -19.75
CA THR A 100 4.25 1.83 -19.57
C THR A 100 4.06 1.57 -18.07
N ASN A 101 3.36 0.51 -17.69
CA ASN A 101 3.27 0.02 -16.31
C ASN A 101 3.68 -1.47 -16.22
N LEU A 102 3.72 -2.02 -15.00
CA LEU A 102 4.07 -3.41 -14.75
C LEU A 102 3.04 -4.41 -15.30
N LEU A 103 1.76 -4.03 -15.38
CA LEU A 103 0.71 -4.85 -15.99
C LEU A 103 0.92 -4.98 -17.51
N ASP A 104 1.31 -3.91 -18.18
CA ASP A 104 1.64 -3.92 -19.61
C ASP A 104 2.96 -4.66 -19.87
N ALA A 105 3.96 -4.51 -19.00
CA ALA A 105 5.20 -5.29 -19.08
C ALA A 105 4.90 -6.81 -18.99
N LYS A 106 4.02 -7.20 -18.07
CA LYS A 106 3.51 -8.57 -17.97
C LYS A 106 2.83 -9.04 -19.24
N ALA A 107 1.97 -8.20 -19.84
CA ALA A 107 1.30 -8.51 -21.10
C ALA A 107 2.28 -8.69 -22.28
N ARG A 108 3.47 -8.09 -22.21
CA ARG A 108 4.56 -8.24 -23.19
C ARG A 108 5.47 -9.44 -22.92
N GLY A 109 5.18 -10.25 -21.90
CA GLY A 109 5.92 -11.49 -21.61
C GLY A 109 6.87 -11.43 -20.41
N ALA A 110 6.94 -10.31 -19.68
CA ALA A 110 7.69 -10.26 -18.42
C ALA A 110 7.07 -11.19 -17.35
N ASP A 111 7.89 -11.89 -16.56
CA ASP A 111 7.42 -12.74 -15.45
C ASP A 111 7.15 -11.87 -14.20
N VAL A 112 6.05 -11.10 -14.24
CA VAL A 112 5.58 -10.27 -13.13
C VAL A 112 4.50 -11.00 -12.34
N ARG A 113 4.72 -11.16 -11.03
CA ARG A 113 3.82 -11.89 -10.12
C ARG A 113 3.32 -10.98 -9.00
N MET A 114 2.01 -10.96 -8.80
CA MET A 114 1.40 -10.27 -7.67
C MET A 114 1.58 -11.10 -6.40
N VAL A 115 1.94 -10.44 -5.30
CA VAL A 115 2.07 -11.05 -3.97
C VAL A 115 1.28 -10.26 -2.93
N TYR A 116 0.88 -10.92 -1.84
CA TYR A 116 0.17 -10.29 -0.72
C TYR A 116 1.09 -9.96 0.45
N SER A 117 2.28 -10.54 0.46
CA SER A 117 3.32 -10.25 1.44
C SER A 117 4.71 -10.37 0.82
N PRO A 118 5.71 -9.69 1.38
CA PRO A 118 7.12 -9.90 1.00
C PRO A 118 7.56 -11.37 1.22
N LEU A 119 6.92 -12.09 2.15
CA LEU A 119 7.20 -13.50 2.41
C LEU A 119 6.77 -14.41 1.25
N ASP A 120 5.77 -14.03 0.47
CA ASP A 120 5.38 -14.80 -0.72
C ASP A 120 6.44 -14.72 -1.81
N ALA A 121 7.12 -13.57 -1.93
CA ALA A 121 8.30 -13.46 -2.78
C ALA A 121 9.38 -14.45 -2.32
N LEU A 122 9.68 -14.52 -1.02
CA LEU A 122 10.63 -15.51 -0.49
C LEU A 122 10.21 -16.96 -0.78
N LYS A 123 8.92 -17.30 -0.67
CA LYS A 123 8.42 -18.64 -1.04
C LYS A 123 8.67 -18.93 -2.52
N ILE A 124 8.39 -17.96 -3.40
CA ILE A 124 8.65 -18.08 -4.84
C ILE A 124 10.14 -18.32 -5.10
N ALA A 125 11.04 -17.55 -4.48
CA ALA A 125 12.49 -17.77 -4.58
C ALA A 125 12.90 -19.19 -4.16
N LYS A 126 12.42 -19.66 -3.00
CA LYS A 126 12.75 -21.00 -2.49
C LYS A 126 12.28 -22.12 -3.41
N LEU A 127 11.07 -22.02 -3.97
CA LEU A 127 10.55 -23.04 -4.88
C LEU A 127 11.38 -23.15 -6.17
N LEU A 128 11.96 -22.04 -6.62
CA LEU A 128 12.82 -22.01 -7.81
C LEU A 128 14.23 -22.52 -7.51
N VAL A 129 14.73 -22.31 -6.29
CA VAL A 129 16.00 -22.88 -5.82
C VAL A 129 15.87 -24.39 -5.55
N VAL A 130 14.67 -24.89 -5.22
CA VAL A 130 14.41 -26.31 -4.91
C VAL A 130 14.01 -27.14 -6.14
N LEU A 131 13.70 -26.52 -7.29
CA LEU A 131 13.41 -27.20 -8.56
C LEU A 131 14.67 -27.45 -9.41
N VAL A 132 15.77 -27.91 -8.80
CA VAL A 132 16.92 -28.45 -9.56
C VAL A 132 17.55 -29.61 -8.80
N GLY A 133 16.82 -30.72 -8.73
CA GLY A 133 17.40 -32.04 -8.47
C GLY A 133 17.99 -32.64 -9.76
N GLY A 134 18.93 -31.95 -10.43
CA GLY A 134 19.72 -32.61 -11.49
C GLY A 134 20.43 -31.76 -12.55
N LEU A 135 20.04 -30.52 -12.85
CA LEU A 135 20.64 -29.73 -13.95
C LEU A 135 20.67 -28.23 -13.62
N VAL A 136 21.83 -27.74 -13.17
CA VAL A 136 22.07 -26.32 -12.87
C VAL A 136 21.93 -25.50 -14.16
N GLY A 137 20.79 -24.83 -14.32
CA GLY A 137 20.54 -23.94 -15.46
C GLY A 137 19.39 -22.97 -15.17
N LEU A 138 19.68 -21.67 -15.26
CA LEU A 138 18.85 -20.49 -14.97
C LEU A 138 18.69 -20.11 -13.49
N ALA A 139 19.71 -19.41 -12.97
CA ALA A 139 19.53 -18.52 -11.82
C ALA A 139 18.53 -17.42 -12.18
N ARG A 140 17.26 -17.59 -11.80
CA ARG A 140 16.26 -16.51 -11.95
C ARG A 140 16.38 -15.55 -10.78
N THR A 141 16.77 -14.31 -11.04
CA THR A 141 16.87 -13.28 -10.00
C THR A 141 15.46 -12.86 -9.59
N LEU A 142 15.15 -13.00 -8.30
CA LEU A 142 13.91 -12.49 -7.72
C LEU A 142 14.17 -11.09 -7.17
N LEU A 143 13.45 -10.09 -7.69
CA LEU A 143 13.37 -8.77 -7.08
C LEU A 143 11.97 -8.51 -6.54
N PHE A 144 11.94 -7.86 -5.37
CA PHE A 144 10.72 -7.41 -4.73
C PHE A 144 10.81 -5.91 -4.52
N LEU A 145 9.89 -5.17 -5.15
CA LEU A 145 9.78 -3.74 -4.89
C LEU A 145 9.03 -3.55 -3.58
N TRP A 146 9.76 -3.16 -2.53
CA TRP A 146 9.18 -2.71 -1.28
C TRP A 146 9.42 -1.21 -1.13
N MET A 147 8.37 -0.50 -0.71
CA MET A 147 8.46 0.91 -0.28
C MET A 147 8.69 0.97 1.22
#